data_AF-A0A855XLZ1-F1
#
_entry.id   AF-A0A855XLZ1-F1
#
_cell.length_a   1.000
_cell.length_b   1.000
_cell.length_c   1.000
_cell.angle_alpha   90.00
_cell.angle_beta   90.00
_cell.angle_gamma   90.00
#
_symmetry.space_group_name_H-M   'P 1'
#
loop_
_entity.id
_entity.type
_entity.pdbx_description
1 polymer ?
#
loop_
_entity_poly.entity_id
_entity_poly.type
_entity_poly.pdbx_seq_one_letter_code
_entity_poly.pdbx_strand_id
1 'polypeptide(L)'
;MGGTTIHRLLNLRLSTDMINDHPTTMPEPLKDTHRVILDEISMVRADVFKWLSKCLRLAVRENNKPIQLIVVGDFYQLPQL
;
A
#
# COMPACT_ATOMS: atom_id res chain seq x y z
N MET A 1 10.12 16.90 1.47
CA MET A 1 10.04 15.42 1.41
C MET A 1 8.56 15.05 1.27
N GLY A 2 8.14 14.71 0.04
CA GLY A 2 6.72 14.59 -0.35
C GLY A 2 6.16 13.17 -0.21
N GLY A 3 6.07 12.67 1.02
CA GLY A 3 5.40 11.40 1.32
C GLY A 3 3.88 11.58 1.39
N THR A 4 3.14 10.51 1.11
CA THR A 4 1.70 10.41 1.39
C THR A 4 1.47 9.23 2.32
N THR A 5 0.47 9.30 3.19
CA THR A 5 0.13 8.18 4.08
C THR A 5 -0.49 7.04 3.27
N ILE A 6 -0.29 5.80 3.72
CA ILE A 6 -0.86 4.60 3.07
C ILE A 6 -2.39 4.71 2.93
N HIS A 7 -3.07 5.25 3.95
CA HIS A 7 -4.52 5.48 3.91
C HIS A 7 -4.93 6.47 2.81
N ARG A 8 -4.15 7.53 2.61
CA ARG A 8 -4.40 8.53 1.56
C ARG A 8 -4.03 7.99 0.17
N LEU A 9 -2.96 7.19 0.07
CA LEU A 9 -2.56 6.52 -1.16
C LEU A 9 -3.62 5.54 -1.65
N LEU A 10 -4.20 4.79 -0.72
CA LEU A 10 -5.15 3.73 -1.01
C LEU A 10 -6.61 4.22 -0.97
N ASN A 11 -6.84 5.50 -0.68
CA ASN A 11 -8.16 6.11 -0.45
C ASN A 11 -9.04 5.27 0.50
N LEU A 12 -8.41 4.59 1.47
CA LEU A 12 -9.05 3.59 2.32
C LEU A 12 -9.95 4.28 3.35
N ARG A 13 -11.26 4.13 3.21
CA ARG A 13 -12.18 4.22 4.34
C ARG A 13 -12.09 2.89 5.09
N LEU A 14 -11.20 2.83 6.07
CA LEU A 14 -10.90 1.63 6.88
C LEU A 14 -12.16 0.93 7.42
N SER A 15 -13.25 1.67 7.65
CA SER A 15 -14.52 1.13 8.14
C SER A 15 -15.40 0.45 7.09
N THR A 16 -15.25 0.77 5.80
CA THR A 16 -16.13 0.27 4.72
C THR A 16 -15.40 -0.55 3.67
N ASP A 17 -14.13 -0.27 3.39
CA ASP A 17 -13.39 -0.90 2.28
C ASP A 17 -12.81 -2.28 2.65
N MET A 18 -12.68 -2.59 3.95
CA MET A 18 -12.37 -3.95 4.40
C MET A 18 -13.49 -4.97 4.15
N ILE A 19 -14.70 -4.51 3.81
CA ILE A 19 -15.87 -5.37 3.53
C ILE A 19 -15.77 -5.97 2.12
N ASN A 20 -15.21 -5.23 1.16
CA ASN A 20 -15.02 -5.68 -0.22
C ASN A 20 -13.58 -6.18 -0.35
N ASP A 21 -13.29 -7.42 0.04
CA ASP A 21 -11.94 -8.00 0.22
C ASP A 21 -10.93 -7.80 -0.95
N HIS A 22 -11.29 -7.21 -2.10
CA HIS A 22 -10.34 -6.96 -3.19
C HIS A 22 -10.53 -5.59 -3.85
N PRO A 23 -9.43 -4.82 -4.08
CA PRO A 23 -9.51 -3.65 -4.94
C PRO A 23 -9.94 -4.09 -6.35
N THR A 24 -10.92 -3.40 -6.93
CA THR A 24 -11.45 -3.68 -8.27
C THR A 24 -10.81 -2.81 -9.34
N THR A 25 -10.23 -1.67 -8.94
CA THR A 25 -9.57 -0.71 -9.83
C THR A 25 -8.19 -0.35 -9.30
N MET A 26 -7.28 -0.01 -10.21
CA MET A 26 -5.96 0.51 -9.84
C MET A 26 -6.12 1.93 -9.25
N PRO A 27 -5.57 2.21 -8.06
CA PRO A 27 -5.48 3.58 -7.56
C PRO A 27 -4.71 4.49 -8.53
N GLU A 28 -5.28 5.63 -8.90
CA GLU A 28 -4.64 6.64 -9.77
C GLU A 28 -3.19 6.99 -9.37
N PRO A 29 -2.83 7.13 -8.07
CA PRO A 29 -1.45 7.41 -7.68
C PRO A 29 -0.45 6.32 -8.09
N LEU A 30 -0.90 5.09 -8.37
CA LEU A 30 -0.05 3.97 -8.80
C LEU A 30 0.14 3.92 -10.33
N LYS A 31 -0.55 4.77 -11.09
CA LYS A 31 -0.35 4.89 -12.53
C LYS A 31 1.07 5.35 -12.82
N ASP A 32 1.75 4.66 -13.74
CA ASP A 32 3.17 4.89 -14.08
C ASP A 32 4.14 4.88 -12.88
N THR A 33 3.72 4.31 -11.74
CA THR A 33 4.59 4.15 -10.58
C THR A 33 5.57 3.00 -10.84
N HIS A 34 6.85 3.26 -10.63
CA HIS A 34 7.91 2.26 -10.78
C HIS A 34 8.46 1.79 -9.43
N ARG A 35 8.31 2.60 -8.38
CA ARG A 35 8.82 2.32 -7.05
C ARG A 35 7.84 2.79 -5.98
N VAL A 36 7.67 1.97 -4.96
CA VAL A 36 6.90 2.31 -3.75
C VAL A 36 7.81 2.08 -2.56
N ILE A 37 7.95 3.11 -1.73
CA ILE A 37 8.72 3.06 -0.49
C ILE A 37 7.71 3.08 0.65
N LEU A 38 7.72 2.03 1.47
CA LEU A 38 7.00 1.96 2.73
C LEU A 38 8.00 2.22 3.85
N ASP A 39 7.80 3.32 4.56
CA ASP A 39 8.52 3.61 5.79
C ASP A 39 7.72 3.12 6.99
N GLU A 40 8.40 2.77 8.08
CA GLU A 40 7.81 2.29 9.32
C GLU A 40 6.81 1.12 9.17
N ILE A 41 7.22 0.06 8.47
CA ILE A 41 6.38 -1.13 8.24
C ILE A 41 5.88 -1.79 9.54
N SER A 42 6.60 -1.63 10.66
CA SER A 42 6.22 -2.17 11.97
C SER A 42 4.88 -1.61 12.49
N MET A 43 4.50 -0.42 12.06
CA MET A 43 3.22 0.23 12.39
C MET A 43 2.11 -0.07 11.39
N VAL A 44 2.35 -0.91 10.37
CA VAL A 44 1.36 -1.26 9.35
C VAL A 44 0.71 -2.60 9.71
N ARG A 45 -0.61 -2.58 9.93
CA ARG A 45 -1.38 -3.81 10.15
C ARG A 45 -1.32 -4.73 8.91
N ALA A 46 -1.32 -6.04 9.15
CA ALA A 46 -1.17 -7.06 8.10
C ALA A 46 -2.27 -7.02 7.03
N ASP A 47 -3.49 -6.64 7.40
CA ASP A 47 -4.63 -6.46 6.48
C ASP A 47 -4.42 -5.27 5.52
N VAL A 48 -3.91 -4.14 6.03
CA VAL A 48 -3.55 -2.97 5.23
C VAL A 48 -2.43 -3.31 4.26
N PHE A 49 -1.41 -4.04 4.72
CA PHE A 49 -0.32 -4.49 3.85
C PHE A 49 -0.80 -5.46 2.76
N LYS A 50 -1.70 -6.40 3.11
CA LYS A 50 -2.34 -7.31 2.15
C LYS A 50 -3.12 -6.53 1.09
N TRP A 51 -3.85 -5.49 1.48
CA TRP A 51 -4.57 -4.63 0.56
C TRP A 51 -3.63 -3.88 -0.39
N LEU A 52 -2.59 -3.25 0.15
CA LEU A 52 -1.55 -2.61 -0.65
C LEU A 52 -0.95 -3.58 -1.67
N SER A 53 -0.62 -4.80 -1.25
CA SER A 53 -0.08 -5.84 -2.15
C SER A 53 -1.03 -6.14 -3.31
N LYS A 54 -2.35 -6.21 -3.06
CA LYS A 54 -3.37 -6.39 -4.11
C LYS A 54 -3.38 -5.19 -5.07
N CYS A 55 -3.36 -3.96 -4.57
CA CYS A 55 -3.28 -2.75 -5.40
C CYS A 55 -2.02 -2.70 -6.27
N LEU A 56 -0.86 -3.04 -5.71
CA LEU A 56 0.40 -3.07 -6.46
C LEU A 56 0.37 -4.13 -7.56
N ARG A 57 -0.21 -5.31 -7.30
CA ARG A 57 -0.37 -6.36 -8.30
C ARG A 57 -1.30 -5.94 -9.44
N LEU A 58 -2.38 -5.22 -9.14
CA LEU A 58 -3.23 -4.62 -10.18
C LEU A 58 -2.45 -3.60 -11.00
N ALA A 59 -1.69 -2.72 -10.34
CA ALA A 59 -0.89 -1.71 -11.02
C ALA A 59 0.18 -2.33 -11.93
N VAL A 60 0.83 -3.42 -11.51
CA VAL A 60 1.78 -4.16 -12.36
C VAL A 60 1.10 -4.71 -13.62
N ARG A 61 -0.14 -5.21 -13.49
CA ARG A 61 -0.91 -5.75 -14.62
C ARG A 61 -1.37 -4.64 -15.58
N GLU A 62 -1.98 -3.58 -15.05
CA GLU A 62 -2.53 -2.46 -15.82
C GLU A 62 -1.42 -1.64 -16.50
N ASN A 63 -0.33 -1.34 -15.80
CA ASN A 63 0.78 -0.58 -16.36
C ASN A 63 1.72 -1.46 -17.22
N ASN A 64 1.56 -2.79 -17.20
CA ASN A 64 2.43 -3.78 -17.83
C ASN A 64 3.93 -3.56 -17.49
N LYS A 65 4.22 -3.19 -16.24
CA LYS A 65 5.56 -2.83 -15.76
C LYS A 65 5.76 -3.34 -14.33
N PRO A 66 6.96 -3.84 -13.98
CA PRO A 66 7.26 -4.23 -12.61
C PRO A 66 7.33 -3.00 -11.70
N ILE A 67 6.79 -3.13 -10.48
CA ILE A 67 6.90 -2.11 -9.43
C ILE A 67 7.83 -2.64 -8.35
N GLN A 68 8.89 -1.89 -8.05
CA GLN A 68 9.79 -2.21 -6.96
C GLN A 68 9.18 -1.74 -5.63
N LEU A 69 8.90 -2.69 -4.74
CA LEU A 69 8.50 -2.39 -3.37
C LEU A 69 9.74 -2.37 -2.48
N ILE A 70 10.02 -1.23 -1.88
CA ILE A 70 11.08 -1.02 -0.88
C ILE A 70 10.38 -0.85 0.46
N VAL A 71 10.73 -1.70 1.43
CA VAL A 71 10.14 -1.67 2.77
C VAL A 71 11.24 -1.33 3.76
N VAL A 72 11.00 -0.30 4.56
CA VAL A 72 11.88 0.22 5.60
C VAL A 72 11.07 0.24 6.89
N GLY A 73 11.74 -0.07 8.00
CA GLY A 73 11.16 0.00 9.32
C GLY A 73 11.94 -0.87 10.29
N ASP A 74 11.77 -0.58 11.57
CA ASP A 74 12.38 -1.34 12.64
C ASP A 74 11.29 -2.11 13.41
N PHE A 75 11.38 -3.44 13.38
CA PHE A 75 10.46 -4.32 14.10
C PHE A 75 10.76 -4.38 15.61
N TYR A 76 11.89 -3.82 16.07
CA TYR A 76 12.23 -3.71 17.49
C TYR A 76 11.72 -2.41 18.13
N GLN A 77 11.13 -1.49 17.35
CA GLN A 77 10.35 -0.39 17.89
C GLN A 77 8.98 -0.89 18.36
N LEU A 78 8.42 -0.25 19.40
CA LEU A 78 7.17 -0.65 20.06
C LEU A 78 6.08 -0.99 19.02
N PRO A 79 5.58 -2.24 18.97
CA PRO A 79 4.46 -2.57 18.11
C PRO A 79 3.24 -1.77 18.54
N GLN A 80 2.48 -1.30 17.56
CA GLN A 80 1.26 -0.49 17.72
C GLN A 80 0.42 -0.89 18.96
N LEU A 81 0.32 0.06 19.91
CA LEU A 81 -0.65 0.09 21.02
C LEU A 81 -2.07 0.29 20.46
#